data_AF-A0A7C1AUU3-F1
#
_entry.id   AF-A0A7C1AUU3-F1
#
_cell.length_a   1.000
_cell.length_b   1.000
_cell.length_c   1.000
_cell.angle_alpha   90.00
_cell.angle_beta   90.00
_cell.angle_gamma   90.00
#
_symmetry.space_group_name_H-M   'P 1'
#
loop_
_entity.id
_entity.type
_entity.pdbx_description
1 polymer ?
#
loop_
_entity_poly.entity_id
_entity_poly.type
_entity_poly.pdbx_seq_one_letter_code
_entity_poly.pdbx_strand_id
1 'polypeptide(L)'
;ALERGKAQQGTLGSGNHFLEIQYVSDIYDDNAANAFGLFKDQMTIMIHTGSRGFGHQVCTDFLVVMEKAVKKYGIFLPDRELACAPVNSPEAQHYIAAMKAAANYAWSNRQCIMHWTRDAVMKILGTTPGSIGLSLVYDVAHNIAKTETHTINGRKQKVVVHRKGATRAFPPGHPELPEIYRHVGQPVIIPGDMGRASYVLAGCEKGMTETFGSTCHGAGRLMSRHKAIKKARGRSIWREMEDMGIIVMSAGKKTLAEEMSEAYKDISNVVDVVHNAGISTKVAKLKPLGVVKG
;
A
#
# COMPACT_ATOMS: atom_id res chain seq x y z
N ALA A 1 13.86 3.71 -18.10
CA ALA A 1 13.53 3.34 -16.71
C ALA A 1 14.75 3.06 -15.81
N LEU A 2 15.70 2.19 -16.22
CA LEU A 2 16.79 1.70 -15.39
C LEU A 2 17.66 2.80 -14.75
N GLU A 3 18.16 3.76 -15.54
CA GLU A 3 18.99 4.87 -15.03
C GLU A 3 18.31 5.63 -13.88
N ARG A 4 17.02 5.92 -14.04
CA ARG A 4 16.22 6.62 -13.01
C ARG A 4 16.03 5.77 -11.75
N GLY A 5 15.91 4.45 -11.90
CA GLY A 5 15.75 3.52 -10.78
C GLY A 5 17.04 3.26 -10.02
N LYS A 6 18.19 3.17 -10.70
CA LYS A 6 19.47 2.78 -10.10
C LYS A 6 19.86 3.69 -8.93
N ALA A 7 19.65 5.00 -9.07
CA ALA A 7 20.00 5.99 -8.04
C ALA A 7 19.00 6.08 -6.87
N GLN A 8 17.88 5.34 -6.92
CA GLN A 8 16.76 5.52 -5.97
C GLN A 8 16.47 4.28 -5.12
N GLN A 9 17.22 3.19 -5.29
CA GLN A 9 16.99 1.97 -4.54
C GLN A 9 17.31 2.16 -3.05
N GLY A 10 16.44 1.63 -2.18
CA GLY A 10 16.49 1.83 -0.74
C GLY A 10 15.86 3.15 -0.25
N THR A 11 15.23 3.96 -1.10
CA THR A 11 14.68 5.26 -0.67
C THR A 11 13.16 5.22 -0.46
N LEU A 12 12.65 6.02 0.47
CA LEU A 12 11.21 6.29 0.61
C LEU A 12 10.69 7.09 -0.58
N GLY A 13 11.31 8.25 -0.78
CA GLY A 13 10.89 9.32 -1.67
C GLY A 13 9.61 10.03 -1.25
N SER A 14 9.01 10.72 -2.22
CA SER A 14 8.01 11.75 -1.97
C SER A 14 6.55 11.28 -2.08
N GLY A 15 5.63 12.20 -1.77
CA GLY A 15 4.19 11.97 -1.81
C GLY A 15 3.67 11.31 -0.54
N ASN A 16 2.75 10.37 -0.69
CA ASN A 16 2.17 9.63 0.42
C ASN A 16 3.10 8.52 0.95
N HIS A 17 4.37 8.48 0.53
CA HIS A 17 5.34 7.54 1.06
C HIS A 17 5.86 7.99 2.43
N PHE A 18 6.13 7.01 3.29
CA PHE A 18 6.62 7.24 4.65
C PHE A 18 7.20 5.96 5.27
N LEU A 19 7.95 6.14 6.35
CA LEU A 19 8.16 5.15 7.39
C LEU A 19 7.50 5.68 8.66
N GLU A 20 6.66 4.88 9.30
CA GLU A 20 5.89 5.32 10.47
C GLU A 20 6.09 4.35 11.63
N ILE A 21 6.48 4.88 12.78
CA ILE A 21 6.51 4.18 14.07
C ILE A 21 5.14 4.38 14.70
N GLN A 22 4.50 3.27 15.04
CA GLN A 22 3.12 3.22 15.52
C GLN A 22 3.03 2.34 16.76
N TYR A 23 1.89 2.39 17.42
CA TYR A 23 1.48 1.35 18.37
C TYR A 23 0.08 0.84 18.04
N VAL A 24 -0.18 -0.42 18.41
CA VAL A 24 -1.51 -1.03 18.32
C VAL A 24 -2.40 -0.45 19.40
N SER A 25 -3.33 0.43 19.04
CA SER A 25 -4.22 1.07 20.02
C SER A 25 -5.40 0.19 20.41
N ASP A 26 -5.94 -0.57 19.44
CA ASP A 26 -7.15 -1.37 19.61
C ASP A 26 -7.03 -2.69 18.82
N ILE A 27 -7.53 -3.77 19.41
CA ILE A 27 -7.75 -5.08 18.77
C ILE A 27 -9.25 -5.28 18.58
N TYR A 28 -9.66 -5.70 17.39
CA TYR A 28 -11.07 -5.96 17.03
C TYR A 28 -11.35 -7.45 16.80
N ASP A 29 -10.31 -8.23 16.46
CA ASP A 29 -10.38 -9.68 16.26
C ASP A 29 -9.15 -10.31 16.89
N ASP A 30 -9.31 -10.88 18.10
CA ASP A 30 -8.21 -11.49 18.85
C ASP A 30 -7.60 -12.69 18.13
N ASN A 31 -8.42 -13.48 17.40
CA ASN A 31 -7.92 -14.67 16.72
C ASN A 31 -7.00 -14.27 15.55
N ALA A 32 -7.45 -13.35 14.70
CA ALA A 32 -6.62 -12.83 13.62
C ALA A 32 -5.41 -12.04 14.13
N ALA A 33 -5.57 -11.24 15.19
CA ALA A 33 -4.47 -10.48 15.78
C ALA A 33 -3.37 -11.41 16.33
N ASN A 34 -3.74 -12.45 17.07
CA ASN A 34 -2.80 -13.45 17.57
C ASN A 34 -2.06 -14.16 16.43
N ALA A 35 -2.77 -14.57 15.38
CA ALA A 35 -2.16 -15.18 14.21
C ALA A 35 -1.19 -14.22 13.49
N PHE A 36 -1.48 -12.92 13.47
CA PHE A 36 -0.63 -11.88 12.90
C PHE A 36 0.50 -11.41 13.83
N GLY A 37 0.58 -11.94 15.06
CA GLY A 37 1.55 -11.52 16.07
C GLY A 37 1.32 -10.10 16.59
N LEU A 38 0.06 -9.64 16.59
CA LEU A 38 -0.37 -8.32 17.03
C LEU A 38 -1.07 -8.35 18.39
N PHE A 39 -0.69 -7.45 19.29
CA PHE A 39 -1.34 -7.28 20.59
C PHE A 39 -1.41 -5.80 20.98
N LYS A 40 -2.32 -5.45 21.89
CA LYS A 40 -2.52 -4.06 22.33
C LYS A 40 -1.23 -3.46 22.91
N ASP A 41 -1.00 -2.18 22.61
CA ASP A 41 0.16 -1.38 22.99
C ASP A 41 1.50 -1.84 22.38
N GLN A 42 1.49 -2.85 21.50
CA GLN A 42 2.67 -3.28 20.77
C GLN A 42 3.15 -2.18 19.80
N MET A 43 4.46 -1.92 19.80
CA MET A 43 5.10 -1.04 18.83
C MET A 43 5.22 -1.72 17.47
N THR A 44 4.82 -1.03 16.40
CA THR A 44 4.92 -1.50 15.02
C THR A 44 5.60 -0.47 14.14
N ILE A 45 6.16 -0.91 13.01
CA ILE A 45 6.74 -0.01 12.01
C ILE A 45 6.12 -0.31 10.65
N MET A 46 5.56 0.71 10.01
CA MET A 46 4.97 0.63 8.68
C MET A 46 5.87 1.31 7.65
N ILE A 47 6.16 0.60 6.55
CA ILE A 47 6.92 1.14 5.42
C ILE A 47 5.99 1.26 4.22
N HIS A 48 5.66 2.50 3.82
CA HIS A 48 4.89 2.77 2.63
C HIS A 48 5.79 3.38 1.55
N THR A 49 6.16 2.55 0.58
CA THR A 49 6.84 3.02 -0.65
C THR A 49 6.63 2.02 -1.79
N GLY A 50 7.02 2.43 -2.99
CA GLY A 50 6.85 1.67 -4.22
C GLY A 50 8.11 1.58 -5.06
N SER A 51 7.90 1.44 -6.37
CA SER A 51 8.95 1.23 -7.39
C SER A 51 9.75 2.49 -7.75
N ARG A 52 9.66 3.55 -6.95
CA ARG A 52 10.31 4.85 -7.18
C ARG A 52 10.11 5.35 -8.62
N GLY A 53 11.08 6.08 -9.17
CA GLY A 53 11.05 6.54 -10.55
C GLY A 53 11.13 5.41 -11.59
N PHE A 54 11.58 4.20 -11.21
CA PHE A 54 11.67 3.06 -12.12
C PHE A 54 10.31 2.67 -12.67
N GLY A 55 9.36 2.31 -11.79
CA GLY A 55 8.03 1.89 -12.23
C GLY A 55 7.18 3.02 -12.81
N HIS A 56 7.39 4.27 -12.36
CA HIS A 56 6.78 5.43 -13.03
C HIS A 56 7.23 5.49 -14.50
N GLN A 57 8.53 5.35 -14.76
CA GLN A 57 9.04 5.40 -16.12
C GLN A 57 8.55 4.21 -16.95
N VAL A 58 8.50 3.00 -16.39
CA VAL A 58 7.88 1.84 -17.06
C VAL A 58 6.45 2.14 -17.48
N CYS A 59 5.63 2.73 -16.59
CA CYS A 59 4.26 3.12 -16.93
C CYS A 59 4.23 4.15 -18.08
N THR A 60 5.04 5.21 -17.99
CA THR A 60 5.14 6.25 -19.03
C THR A 60 5.55 5.67 -20.38
N ASP A 61 6.57 4.80 -20.40
CA ASP A 61 7.09 4.18 -21.63
C ASP A 61 6.01 3.31 -22.29
N PHE A 62 5.27 2.53 -21.50
CA PHE A 62 4.23 1.64 -22.02
C PHE A 62 2.92 2.33 -22.37
N LEU A 63 2.58 3.49 -21.80
CA LEU A 63 1.42 4.26 -22.26
C LEU A 63 1.52 4.61 -23.75
N VAL A 64 2.70 5.03 -24.22
CA VAL A 64 2.95 5.30 -25.64
C VAL A 64 2.79 4.04 -26.51
N VAL A 65 3.19 2.88 -25.98
CA VAL A 65 3.00 1.59 -26.66
C VAL A 65 1.52 1.22 -26.73
N MET A 66 0.78 1.39 -25.63
CA MET A 66 -0.65 1.08 -25.57
C MET A 66 -1.47 2.01 -26.47
N GLU A 67 -1.15 3.31 -26.55
CA GLU A 67 -1.82 4.24 -27.47
C GLU A 67 -1.68 3.80 -28.94
N LYS A 68 -0.53 3.23 -29.34
CA LYS A 68 -0.35 2.64 -30.67
C LYS A 68 -1.11 1.32 -30.82
N ALA A 69 -1.12 0.49 -29.77
CA ALA A 69 -1.82 -0.79 -29.76
C ALA A 69 -3.34 -0.60 -29.94
N VAL A 70 -3.94 0.40 -29.27
CA VAL A 70 -5.36 0.76 -29.41
C VAL A 70 -5.74 0.95 -30.88
N LYS A 71 -4.93 1.72 -31.63
CA LYS A 71 -5.14 1.94 -33.07
C LYS A 71 -4.96 0.65 -33.88
N LYS A 72 -3.89 -0.09 -33.60
CA LYS A 72 -3.55 -1.35 -34.27
C LYS A 72 -4.65 -2.42 -34.13
N TYR A 73 -5.26 -2.51 -32.95
CA TYR A 73 -6.29 -3.49 -32.62
C TYR A 73 -7.72 -2.96 -32.76
N GLY A 74 -7.90 -1.73 -33.24
CA GLY A 74 -9.23 -1.12 -33.43
C GLY A 74 -10.05 -1.02 -32.15
N ILE A 75 -9.40 -0.80 -30.99
CA ILE A 75 -10.08 -0.75 -29.69
C ILE A 75 -10.77 0.61 -29.54
N PHE A 76 -12.08 0.61 -29.30
CA PHE A 76 -12.79 1.81 -28.90
C PHE A 76 -12.49 2.14 -27.45
N LEU A 77 -12.06 3.37 -27.18
CA LEU A 77 -11.84 3.88 -25.83
C LEU A 77 -12.83 5.01 -25.52
N PRO A 78 -13.55 4.94 -24.38
CA PRO A 78 -14.38 6.05 -23.94
C PRO A 78 -13.55 7.24 -23.45
N ASP A 79 -12.28 7.02 -23.08
CA ASP A 79 -11.32 8.05 -22.68
C ASP A 79 -9.90 7.66 -23.15
N ARG A 80 -9.10 8.62 -23.60
CA ARG A 80 -7.72 8.37 -24.06
C ARG A 80 -6.83 7.80 -22.96
N GLU A 81 -7.07 8.16 -21.70
CA GLU A 81 -6.32 7.69 -20.54
C GLU A 81 -6.56 6.20 -20.23
N LEU A 82 -7.52 5.55 -20.90
CA LEU A 82 -7.80 4.12 -20.80
C LEU A 82 -7.06 3.27 -21.84
N ALA A 83 -5.94 3.78 -22.38
CA ALA A 83 -5.10 3.07 -23.34
C ALA A 83 -4.75 1.65 -22.86
N CYS A 84 -5.01 0.67 -23.72
CA CYS A 84 -4.88 -0.75 -23.39
C CYS A 84 -4.53 -1.60 -24.63
N ALA A 85 -4.22 -2.89 -24.39
CA ALA A 85 -3.99 -3.87 -25.44
C ALA A 85 -4.58 -5.24 -25.03
N PRO A 86 -4.90 -6.12 -25.98
CA PRO A 86 -5.35 -7.48 -25.67
C PRO A 86 -4.29 -8.21 -24.85
N VAL A 87 -4.69 -8.91 -23.79
CA VAL A 87 -3.73 -9.51 -22.82
C VAL A 87 -2.70 -10.42 -23.47
N ASN A 88 -3.05 -11.12 -24.55
CA ASN A 88 -2.16 -12.04 -25.27
C ASN A 88 -1.33 -11.35 -26.37
N SER A 89 -1.44 -10.03 -26.54
CA SER A 89 -0.67 -9.29 -27.53
C SER A 89 0.79 -9.15 -27.08
N PRO A 90 1.75 -9.00 -28.03
CA PRO A 90 3.15 -8.74 -27.68
C PRO A 90 3.33 -7.50 -26.78
N GLU A 91 2.57 -6.43 -27.04
CA GLU A 91 2.60 -5.19 -26.27
C GLU A 91 2.17 -5.42 -24.81
N ALA A 92 1.07 -6.15 -24.60
CA ALA A 92 0.59 -6.50 -23.26
C ALA A 92 1.55 -7.44 -22.52
N GLN A 93 2.09 -8.45 -23.20
CA GLN A 93 3.05 -9.38 -22.58
C GLN A 93 4.36 -8.68 -22.19
N HIS A 94 4.88 -7.79 -23.03
CA HIS A 94 6.04 -6.96 -22.70
C HIS A 94 5.74 -6.03 -21.51
N TYR A 95 4.55 -5.41 -21.47
CA TYR A 95 4.15 -4.58 -20.34
C TYR A 95 4.06 -5.39 -19.04
N ILE A 96 3.42 -6.56 -19.08
CA ILE A 96 3.28 -7.44 -17.90
C ILE A 96 4.66 -7.83 -17.37
N ALA A 97 5.62 -8.16 -18.25
CA ALA A 97 6.99 -8.45 -17.85
C ALA A 97 7.68 -7.23 -17.20
N ALA A 98 7.56 -6.05 -17.80
CA ALA A 98 8.14 -4.82 -17.27
C ALA A 98 7.49 -4.38 -15.94
N MET A 99 6.18 -4.53 -15.81
CA MET A 99 5.43 -4.28 -14.57
C MET A 99 5.86 -5.25 -13.47
N LYS A 100 6.07 -6.54 -13.77
CA LYS A 100 6.63 -7.50 -12.81
C LYS A 100 8.04 -7.11 -12.38
N ALA A 101 8.89 -6.64 -13.29
CA ALA A 101 10.20 -6.11 -12.93
C ALA A 101 10.09 -4.88 -12.01
N ALA A 102 9.13 -3.98 -12.27
CA ALA A 102 8.88 -2.83 -11.40
C ALA A 102 8.35 -3.23 -10.01
N ALA A 103 7.51 -4.25 -9.92
CA ALA A 103 7.07 -4.82 -8.66
C ALA A 103 8.23 -5.46 -7.88
N ASN A 104 9.11 -6.22 -8.55
CA ASN A 104 10.32 -6.79 -7.94
C ASN A 104 11.27 -5.71 -7.41
N TYR A 105 11.47 -4.63 -8.18
CA TYR A 105 12.22 -3.48 -7.72
C TYR A 105 11.59 -2.88 -6.45
N ALA A 106 10.26 -2.72 -6.40
CA ALA A 106 9.55 -2.18 -5.24
C ALA A 106 9.68 -3.07 -3.99
N TRP A 107 9.55 -4.40 -4.14
CA TRP A 107 9.79 -5.34 -3.04
C TRP A 107 11.23 -5.29 -2.56
N SER A 108 12.21 -5.27 -3.47
CA SER A 108 13.62 -5.10 -3.10
C SER A 108 13.86 -3.76 -2.39
N ASN A 109 13.19 -2.69 -2.80
CA ASN A 109 13.28 -1.38 -2.16
C ASN A 109 12.79 -1.43 -0.71
N ARG A 110 11.62 -2.03 -0.47
CA ARG A 110 11.08 -2.23 0.88
C ARG A 110 11.94 -3.15 1.73
N GLN A 111 12.53 -4.19 1.13
CA GLN A 111 13.46 -5.09 1.82
C GLN A 111 14.71 -4.35 2.32
N CYS A 112 15.31 -3.48 1.49
CA CYS A 112 16.44 -2.63 1.89
C CYS A 112 16.06 -1.69 3.04
N ILE A 113 14.91 -1.02 2.93
CA ILE A 113 14.44 -0.08 3.97
C ILE A 113 14.14 -0.83 5.26
N MET A 114 13.52 -2.02 5.21
CA MET A 114 13.28 -2.84 6.39
C MET A 114 14.59 -3.24 7.08
N HIS A 115 15.64 -3.58 6.32
CA HIS A 115 16.95 -3.88 6.89
C HIS A 115 17.53 -2.66 7.63
N TRP A 116 17.58 -1.49 7.00
CA TRP A 116 18.11 -0.29 7.65
C TRP A 116 17.26 0.20 8.81
N THR A 117 15.95 -0.04 8.76
CA THR A 117 15.05 0.22 9.88
C THR A 117 15.43 -0.65 11.08
N ARG A 118 15.66 -1.95 10.86
CA ARG A 118 16.14 -2.86 11.91
C ARG A 118 17.48 -2.38 12.47
N ASP A 119 18.42 -2.00 11.61
CA ASP A 119 19.74 -1.52 12.03
C ASP A 119 19.64 -0.25 12.89
N ALA A 120 18.79 0.69 12.50
CA ALA A 120 18.56 1.91 13.27
C ALA A 120 17.95 1.61 14.65
N VAL A 121 16.92 0.75 14.70
CA VAL A 121 16.27 0.34 15.95
C VAL A 121 17.25 -0.40 16.87
N MET A 122 18.02 -1.34 16.33
CA MET A 122 19.05 -2.08 17.08
C MET A 122 20.08 -1.15 17.71
N LYS A 123 20.59 -0.18 16.94
CA LYS A 123 21.60 0.78 17.42
C LYS A 123 21.06 1.64 18.55
N ILE A 124 19.80 2.04 18.49
CA ILE A 124 19.15 2.89 19.51
C ILE A 124 18.87 2.07 20.78
N LEU A 125 18.35 0.86 20.65
CA LEU A 125 17.94 0.03 21.78
C LEU A 125 19.08 -0.82 22.37
N GLY A 126 20.27 -0.85 21.75
CA GLY A 126 21.39 -1.69 22.19
C GLY A 126 21.06 -3.19 22.14
N THR A 127 20.27 -3.63 21.16
CA THR A 127 19.68 -4.97 21.10
C THR A 127 19.84 -5.61 19.71
N THR A 128 19.50 -6.89 19.57
CA THR A 128 19.44 -7.59 18.27
C THR A 128 17.99 -7.68 17.76
N PRO A 129 17.72 -7.96 16.47
CA PRO A 129 16.35 -8.03 15.97
C PRO A 129 15.59 -9.21 16.57
N GLY A 130 16.30 -10.32 16.83
CA GLY A 130 15.74 -11.53 17.41
C GLY A 130 15.31 -11.36 18.87
N SER A 131 16.02 -10.53 19.64
CA SER A 131 15.68 -10.26 21.04
C SER A 131 14.44 -9.38 21.22
N ILE A 132 14.05 -8.61 20.20
CA ILE A 132 12.83 -7.78 20.21
C ILE A 132 11.72 -8.29 19.28
N GLY A 133 11.95 -9.42 18.60
CA GLY A 133 10.96 -10.02 17.70
C GLY A 133 10.55 -9.13 16.51
N LEU A 134 11.46 -8.29 15.98
CA LEU A 134 11.16 -7.35 14.88
C LEU A 134 11.01 -8.06 13.52
N SER A 135 9.91 -8.81 13.41
CA SER A 135 9.54 -9.66 12.27
C SER A 135 8.60 -8.93 11.30
N LEU A 136 8.55 -9.41 10.06
CA LEU A 136 7.64 -8.88 9.05
C LEU A 136 6.28 -9.55 9.23
N VAL A 137 5.25 -8.76 9.55
CA VAL A 137 3.86 -9.25 9.57
C VAL A 137 3.42 -9.60 8.14
N TYR A 138 3.43 -8.62 7.24
CA TYR A 138 3.08 -8.84 5.83
C TYR A 138 3.60 -7.72 4.93
N ASP A 139 3.72 -7.99 3.64
CA ASP A 139 4.03 -7.00 2.60
C ASP A 139 2.97 -7.12 1.50
N VAL A 140 2.27 -6.02 1.20
CA VAL A 140 1.18 -6.03 0.22
C VAL A 140 1.30 -4.88 -0.78
N ALA A 141 1.01 -5.19 -2.05
CA ALA A 141 0.95 -4.21 -3.13
C ALA A 141 -0.48 -3.68 -3.32
N HIS A 142 -0.60 -2.41 -3.71
CA HIS A 142 -1.88 -1.76 -3.99
C HIS A 142 -1.96 -1.09 -5.37
N ASN A 143 -0.87 -1.14 -6.15
CA ASN A 143 -0.79 -0.74 -7.54
C ASN A 143 -0.14 -1.87 -8.33
N ILE A 144 -0.93 -2.83 -8.80
CA ILE A 144 -0.44 -4.04 -9.45
C ILE A 144 -1.54 -4.68 -10.31
N ALA A 145 -1.13 -5.35 -11.39
CA ALA A 145 -2.00 -6.30 -12.08
C ALA A 145 -1.55 -7.73 -11.76
N LYS A 146 -2.49 -8.63 -11.49
CA LYS A 146 -2.21 -10.03 -11.14
C LYS A 146 -3.09 -10.95 -11.96
N THR A 147 -2.50 -12.03 -12.46
CA THR A 147 -3.28 -13.11 -13.08
C THR A 147 -3.77 -14.03 -11.98
N GLU A 148 -5.09 -14.10 -11.80
CA GLU A 148 -5.74 -14.82 -10.71
C GLU A 148 -6.88 -15.69 -11.26
N THR A 149 -7.27 -16.71 -10.49
CA THR A 149 -8.43 -17.54 -10.83
C THR A 149 -9.60 -17.15 -9.95
N HIS A 150 -10.72 -16.78 -10.57
CA HIS A 150 -11.93 -16.35 -9.89
C HIS A 150 -13.16 -17.04 -10.46
N THR A 151 -14.23 -17.14 -9.68
CA THR A 151 -15.51 -17.69 -10.15
C THR A 151 -16.38 -16.57 -10.68
N ILE A 152 -16.68 -16.58 -11.98
CA ILE A 152 -17.53 -15.59 -12.66
C ILE A 152 -18.67 -16.34 -13.32
N ASN A 153 -19.91 -15.99 -12.97
CA ASN A 153 -21.13 -16.68 -13.43
C ASN A 153 -21.06 -18.20 -13.21
N GLY A 154 -20.61 -18.61 -12.02
CA GLY A 154 -20.49 -20.03 -11.62
C GLY A 154 -19.33 -20.79 -12.27
N ARG A 155 -18.48 -20.14 -13.08
CA ARG A 155 -17.36 -20.79 -13.78
C ARG A 155 -16.02 -20.23 -13.31
N LYS A 156 -15.05 -21.11 -13.06
CA LYS A 156 -13.67 -20.69 -12.80
C LYS A 156 -13.07 -20.09 -14.07
N GLN A 157 -12.55 -18.88 -13.96
CA GLN A 157 -11.93 -18.14 -15.06
C GLN A 157 -10.61 -17.54 -14.60
N LYS A 158 -9.63 -17.55 -15.49
CA LYS A 158 -8.34 -16.89 -15.27
C LYS A 158 -8.43 -15.47 -15.80
N VAL A 159 -8.27 -14.49 -14.91
CA VAL A 159 -8.44 -13.06 -15.22
C VAL A 159 -7.21 -12.27 -14.81
N VAL A 160 -7.00 -11.11 -15.44
CA VAL A 160 -5.99 -10.15 -15.00
C VAL A 160 -6.68 -9.09 -14.14
N VAL A 161 -6.57 -9.24 -12.84
CA VAL A 161 -7.13 -8.31 -11.85
C VAL A 161 -6.21 -7.09 -11.77
N HIS A 162 -6.73 -5.94 -12.18
CA HIS A 162 -6.02 -4.66 -12.10
C HIS A 162 -6.41 -3.96 -10.79
N ARG A 163 -5.44 -3.76 -9.90
CA ARG A 163 -5.63 -3.03 -8.65
C ARG A 163 -4.84 -1.72 -8.70
N LYS A 164 -5.55 -0.59 -8.63
CA LYS A 164 -4.97 0.76 -8.55
C LYS A 164 -5.55 1.46 -7.32
N GLY A 165 -4.75 1.63 -6.28
CA GLY A 165 -5.23 2.07 -4.97
C GLY A 165 -6.18 1.08 -4.30
N ALA A 166 -5.99 -0.22 -4.56
CA ALA A 166 -6.78 -1.31 -3.99
C ALA A 166 -5.86 -2.47 -3.62
N THR A 167 -6.19 -3.20 -2.57
CA THR A 167 -5.32 -4.23 -1.98
C THR A 167 -5.93 -5.61 -2.18
N ARG A 168 -5.10 -6.64 -2.41
CA ARG A 168 -5.57 -8.03 -2.40
C ARG A 168 -5.97 -8.43 -0.97
N ALA A 169 -7.07 -9.17 -0.82
CA ALA A 169 -7.68 -9.56 0.44
C ALA A 169 -8.20 -11.00 0.36
N PHE A 170 -7.29 -11.95 0.16
CA PHE A 170 -7.67 -13.36 0.05
C PHE A 170 -8.25 -13.93 1.35
N PRO A 171 -9.27 -14.80 1.24
CA PRO A 171 -9.98 -15.35 2.39
C PRO A 171 -9.18 -16.43 3.13
N PRO A 172 -9.62 -16.82 4.34
CA PRO A 172 -9.15 -18.03 4.99
C PRO A 172 -9.21 -19.25 4.05
N GLY A 173 -8.27 -20.17 4.19
CA GLY A 173 -8.14 -21.38 3.38
C GLY A 173 -7.48 -21.16 2.02
N HIS A 174 -7.32 -19.93 1.53
CA HIS A 174 -6.79 -19.69 0.19
C HIS A 174 -5.33 -20.21 0.06
N PRO A 175 -5.01 -21.00 -0.98
CA PRO A 175 -3.74 -21.74 -1.07
C PRO A 175 -2.51 -20.83 -1.24
N GLU A 176 -2.67 -19.63 -1.79
CA GLU A 176 -1.58 -18.65 -1.90
C GLU A 176 -1.20 -17.97 -0.56
N LEU A 177 -1.95 -18.21 0.51
CA LEU A 177 -1.61 -17.65 1.82
C LEU A 177 -0.45 -18.41 2.48
N PRO A 178 0.47 -17.68 3.15
CA PRO A 178 1.39 -18.30 4.09
C PRO A 178 0.61 -19.16 5.10
N GLU A 179 1.17 -20.32 5.45
CA GLU A 179 0.53 -21.29 6.32
C GLU A 179 0.07 -20.68 7.65
N ILE A 180 0.93 -19.84 8.25
CA ILE A 180 0.66 -19.13 9.51
C ILE A 180 -0.57 -18.22 9.47
N TYR A 181 -1.00 -17.77 8.30
CA TYR A 181 -2.18 -16.89 8.13
C TYR A 181 -3.35 -17.58 7.43
N ARG A 182 -3.14 -18.79 6.90
CA ARG A 182 -4.14 -19.46 6.05
C ARG A 182 -5.46 -19.64 6.78
N HIS A 183 -5.47 -19.88 8.08
CA HIS A 183 -6.68 -20.10 8.86
C HIS A 183 -7.45 -18.81 9.23
N VAL A 184 -6.83 -17.63 9.11
CA VAL A 184 -7.45 -16.32 9.43
C VAL A 184 -7.61 -15.39 8.22
N GLY A 185 -7.05 -15.77 7.07
CA GLY A 185 -7.09 -14.97 5.84
C GLY A 185 -5.88 -14.06 5.70
N GLN A 186 -5.81 -13.35 4.56
CA GLN A 186 -4.66 -12.51 4.25
C GLN A 186 -4.61 -11.28 5.18
N PRO A 187 -3.46 -10.94 5.79
CA PRO A 187 -3.27 -9.60 6.34
C PRO A 187 -3.42 -8.55 5.24
N VAL A 188 -4.18 -7.51 5.54
CA VAL A 188 -4.41 -6.35 4.68
C VAL A 188 -3.99 -5.11 5.45
N ILE A 189 -2.94 -4.44 4.97
CA ILE A 189 -2.37 -3.26 5.62
C ILE A 189 -2.94 -2.00 4.96
N ILE A 190 -3.62 -1.17 5.75
CA ILE A 190 -4.30 0.04 5.31
C ILE A 190 -3.58 1.25 5.91
N PRO A 191 -2.61 1.85 5.20
CA PRO A 191 -1.96 3.08 5.63
C PRO A 191 -2.96 4.24 5.76
N GLY A 192 -2.87 4.93 6.90
CA GLY A 192 -3.49 6.22 7.14
C GLY A 192 -2.72 7.37 6.50
N ASP A 193 -2.82 8.54 7.13
CA ASP A 193 -1.99 9.70 6.87
C ASP A 193 -1.20 10.06 8.14
N MET A 194 -0.23 10.97 8.05
CA MET A 194 0.76 11.22 9.11
C MET A 194 0.19 11.63 10.48
N GLY A 195 -1.08 12.07 10.53
CA GLY A 195 -1.75 12.47 11.77
C GLY A 195 -2.90 11.54 12.18
N ARG A 196 -3.14 10.45 11.45
CA ARG A 196 -4.32 9.60 11.64
C ARG A 196 -3.95 8.13 11.79
N ALA A 197 -4.94 7.35 12.23
CA ALA A 197 -4.76 5.93 12.42
C ALA A 197 -4.48 5.19 11.10
N SER A 198 -3.73 4.10 11.20
CA SER A 198 -3.68 3.05 10.19
C SER A 198 -4.45 1.81 10.69
N TYR A 199 -4.75 0.87 9.80
CA TYR A 199 -5.46 -0.35 10.17
C TYR A 199 -4.80 -1.60 9.60
N VAL A 200 -4.93 -2.70 10.33
CA VAL A 200 -4.71 -4.06 9.83
C VAL A 200 -6.06 -4.74 9.75
N LEU A 201 -6.38 -5.28 8.58
CA LEU A 201 -7.59 -6.06 8.32
C LEU A 201 -7.20 -7.49 7.92
N ALA A 202 -8.19 -8.38 7.86
CA ALA A 202 -8.07 -9.72 7.29
C ALA A 202 -8.97 -9.86 6.04
N GLY A 203 -8.52 -10.61 5.03
CA GLY A 203 -9.34 -10.95 3.86
C GLY A 203 -10.49 -11.88 4.20
N CYS A 204 -11.59 -11.80 3.44
CA CYS A 204 -12.84 -12.51 3.73
C CYS A 204 -13.44 -13.17 2.49
N GLU A 205 -14.24 -14.22 2.68
CA GLU A 205 -14.84 -15.01 1.59
C GLU A 205 -15.72 -14.15 0.68
N LYS A 206 -16.50 -13.25 1.27
CA LYS A 206 -17.35 -12.31 0.52
C LYS A 206 -16.53 -11.38 -0.37
N GLY A 207 -15.31 -11.01 0.02
CA GLY A 207 -14.37 -10.29 -0.83
C GLY A 207 -13.95 -11.12 -2.05
N MET A 208 -13.78 -12.43 -1.89
CA MET A 208 -13.48 -13.33 -3.01
C MET A 208 -14.62 -13.36 -4.04
N THR A 209 -15.87 -13.33 -3.59
CA THR A 209 -17.06 -13.40 -4.46
C THR A 209 -17.44 -12.06 -5.09
N GLU A 210 -17.28 -10.94 -4.37
CA GLU A 210 -17.80 -9.63 -4.82
C GLU A 210 -16.76 -8.73 -5.48
N THR A 211 -15.49 -8.87 -5.11
CA THR A 211 -14.45 -7.89 -5.47
C THR A 211 -13.17 -8.53 -6.01
N PHE A 212 -13.25 -9.77 -6.48
CA PHE A 212 -12.08 -10.54 -6.93
C PHE A 212 -10.99 -10.62 -5.84
N GLY A 213 -11.39 -10.85 -4.60
CA GLY A 213 -10.51 -10.89 -3.43
C GLY A 213 -9.78 -9.57 -3.23
N SER A 214 -10.50 -8.45 -3.29
CA SER A 214 -9.92 -7.10 -3.19
C SER A 214 -10.61 -6.22 -2.14
N THR A 215 -9.87 -5.26 -1.61
CA THR A 215 -10.37 -4.28 -0.66
C THR A 215 -9.68 -2.92 -0.84
N CYS A 216 -9.94 -1.98 0.06
CA CYS A 216 -9.33 -0.66 0.02
C CYS A 216 -7.81 -0.71 0.28
N HIS A 217 -7.13 0.42 0.06
CA HIS A 217 -5.71 0.59 0.37
C HIS A 217 -5.46 1.69 1.40
N GLY A 218 -6.29 2.74 1.42
CA GLY A 218 -6.10 3.87 2.31
C GLY A 218 -7.24 4.87 2.17
N ALA A 219 -7.12 6.02 2.82
CA ALA A 219 -8.20 7.01 2.88
C ALA A 219 -8.55 7.61 1.50
N GLY A 220 -7.55 7.76 0.62
CA GLY A 220 -7.69 8.49 -0.64
C GLY A 220 -7.76 10.00 -0.42
N ARG A 221 -7.27 10.76 -1.40
CA ARG A 221 -7.20 12.23 -1.29
C ARG A 221 -8.53 12.89 -1.57
N LEU A 222 -8.86 13.92 -0.77
CA LEU A 222 -9.98 14.84 -0.98
C LEU A 222 -9.57 16.10 -1.75
N MET A 223 -8.27 16.41 -1.80
CA MET A 223 -7.76 17.58 -2.51
C MET A 223 -6.43 17.33 -3.22
N SER A 224 -6.22 18.08 -4.30
CA SER A 224 -4.93 18.11 -5.00
C SER A 224 -3.81 18.63 -4.10
N ARG A 225 -2.57 18.27 -4.40
CA ARG A 225 -1.39 18.75 -3.65
C ARG A 225 -1.29 20.27 -3.66
N HIS A 226 -1.55 20.90 -4.80
CA HIS A 226 -1.59 22.35 -4.93
C HIS A 226 -2.62 23.00 -4.01
N LYS A 227 -3.83 22.44 -3.93
CA LYS A 227 -4.88 22.94 -3.02
C LYS A 227 -4.51 22.74 -1.55
N ALA A 228 -3.88 21.60 -1.21
CA ALA A 228 -3.38 21.34 0.14
C ALA A 228 -2.31 22.36 0.57
N ILE A 229 -1.30 22.60 -0.28
CA ILE A 229 -0.25 23.61 -0.01
C ILE A 229 -0.86 24.98 0.21
N LYS A 230 -1.82 25.40 -0.64
CA LYS A 230 -2.47 26.70 -0.51
C LYS A 230 -3.19 26.84 0.84
N LYS A 231 -3.88 25.78 1.28
CA LYS A 231 -4.61 25.74 2.55
C LYS A 231 -3.68 25.64 3.77
N ALA A 232 -2.51 25.03 3.61
CA ALA A 232 -1.47 24.94 4.64
C ALA A 232 -0.65 26.23 4.81
N ARG A 233 -0.86 27.25 3.97
CA ARG A 233 -0.07 28.49 4.02
C ARG A 233 -0.22 29.18 5.38
N GLY A 234 0.90 29.48 6.02
CA GLY A 234 0.95 30.12 7.34
C GLY A 234 0.78 29.15 8.52
N ARG A 235 0.49 27.87 8.25
CA ARG A 235 0.38 26.84 9.29
C ARG A 235 1.73 26.20 9.58
N SER A 236 1.86 25.72 10.80
CA SER A 236 3.03 24.99 11.26
C SER A 236 2.68 23.52 11.44
N ILE A 237 2.50 22.80 10.33
CA ILE A 237 2.00 21.41 10.33
C ILE A 237 2.82 20.49 11.25
N TRP A 238 4.14 20.68 11.33
CA TRP A 238 4.99 19.90 12.25
C TRP A 238 4.63 20.15 13.73
N ARG A 239 4.30 21.39 14.12
CA ARG A 239 3.83 21.70 15.49
C ARG A 239 2.47 21.10 15.76
N GLU A 240 1.56 21.18 14.80
CA GLU A 240 0.23 20.56 14.94
C GLU A 240 0.34 19.04 15.17
N MET A 241 1.33 18.38 14.56
CA MET A 241 1.62 16.97 14.83
C MET A 241 2.29 16.75 16.20
N GLU A 242 3.24 17.60 16.59
CA GLU A 242 3.85 17.55 17.92
C GLU A 242 2.83 17.76 19.05
N ASP A 243 1.87 18.67 18.87
CA ASP A 243 0.76 18.91 19.80
C ASP A 243 -0.14 17.66 19.95
N MET A 244 -0.16 16.79 18.94
CA MET A 244 -0.83 15.48 18.95
C MET A 244 0.08 14.35 19.48
N GLY A 245 1.32 14.65 19.86
CA GLY A 245 2.32 13.67 20.32
C GLY A 245 3.00 12.89 19.18
N ILE A 246 2.96 13.40 17.95
CA ILE A 246 3.51 12.75 16.76
C ILE A 246 4.75 13.50 16.28
N ILE A 247 5.92 12.86 16.36
CA ILE A 247 7.18 13.44 15.89
C ILE A 247 7.30 13.25 14.38
N VAL A 248 7.42 14.34 13.62
CA VAL A 248 7.53 14.25 12.15
C VAL A 248 8.88 14.73 11.66
N MET A 249 9.58 13.84 10.95
CA MET A 249 10.79 14.17 10.18
C MET A 249 10.45 14.17 8.69
N SER A 250 10.82 15.25 7.99
CA SER A 250 10.54 15.40 6.56
C SER A 250 11.72 16.02 5.84
N ALA A 251 11.96 15.60 4.59
CA ALA A 251 12.94 16.22 3.71
C ALA A 251 12.66 17.71 3.45
N GLY A 252 11.41 18.16 3.61
CA GLY A 252 11.07 19.58 3.50
C GLY A 252 9.69 19.95 4.02
N LYS A 253 9.50 21.25 4.34
CA LYS A 253 8.22 21.81 4.81
C LYS A 253 7.09 21.64 3.80
N LYS A 254 7.41 21.69 2.50
CA LYS A 254 6.44 21.53 1.41
C LYS A 254 5.80 20.14 1.41
N THR A 255 6.58 19.08 1.64
CA THR A 255 6.06 17.70 1.71
C THR A 255 5.00 17.56 2.82
N LEU A 256 5.22 18.18 3.98
CA LEU A 256 4.24 18.15 5.08
C LEU A 256 2.94 18.86 4.69
N ALA A 257 3.04 20.02 4.05
CA ALA A 257 1.87 20.75 3.57
C ALA A 257 1.07 19.98 2.50
N GLU A 258 1.74 19.25 1.62
CA GLU A 258 1.10 18.42 0.59
C GLU A 258 0.31 17.23 1.17
N GLU A 259 0.75 16.73 2.32
CA GLU A 259 0.34 15.46 2.90
C GLU A 259 -0.40 15.61 4.23
N MET A 260 -0.82 16.84 4.60
CA MET A 260 -1.61 17.12 5.81
C MET A 260 -2.87 16.26 5.88
N SER A 261 -3.28 15.85 7.08
CA SER A 261 -4.41 14.93 7.30
C SER A 261 -5.72 15.38 6.64
N GLU A 262 -5.98 16.68 6.63
CA GLU A 262 -7.16 17.27 5.99
C GLU A 262 -7.20 17.08 4.46
N ALA A 263 -6.07 16.72 3.85
CA ALA A 263 -6.01 16.42 2.42
C ALA A 263 -6.60 15.03 2.08
N TYR A 264 -6.91 14.22 3.09
CA TYR A 264 -7.37 12.84 2.99
C TYR A 264 -8.75 12.65 3.64
N LYS A 265 -9.49 11.65 3.16
CA LYS A 265 -10.70 11.17 3.86
C LYS A 265 -10.34 10.67 5.26
N ASP A 266 -11.33 10.56 6.14
CA ASP A 266 -11.12 9.79 7.37
C ASP A 266 -10.97 8.31 7.01
N ILE A 267 -9.83 7.73 7.38
CA ILE A 267 -9.52 6.34 7.12
C ILE A 267 -10.46 5.39 7.87
N SER A 268 -10.95 5.78 9.05
CA SER A 268 -11.86 4.96 9.85
C SER A 268 -13.18 4.73 9.09
N ASN A 269 -13.71 5.77 8.46
CA ASN A 269 -14.91 5.65 7.63
C ASN A 269 -14.71 4.71 6.43
N VAL A 270 -13.55 4.77 5.78
CA VAL A 270 -13.23 3.88 4.65
C VAL A 270 -13.11 2.42 5.11
N VAL A 271 -12.49 2.19 6.26
CA VAL A 271 -12.33 0.87 6.87
C VAL A 271 -13.67 0.31 7.35
N ASP A 272 -14.51 1.13 7.97
CA ASP A 272 -15.84 0.71 8.44
C ASP A 272 -16.73 0.30 7.27
N VAL A 273 -16.66 0.99 6.12
CA VAL A 273 -17.41 0.61 4.92
C VAL A 273 -17.00 -0.79 4.43
N VAL A 274 -15.71 -1.07 4.28
CA VAL A 274 -15.27 -2.40 3.78
C VAL A 274 -15.51 -3.51 4.82
N HIS A 275 -15.46 -3.16 6.10
CA HIS A 275 -15.79 -4.06 7.20
C HIS A 275 -17.27 -4.44 7.21
N ASN A 276 -18.15 -3.44 7.20
CA ASN A 276 -19.59 -3.65 7.22
C ASN A 276 -20.09 -4.29 5.91
N ALA A 277 -19.40 -4.02 4.79
CA ALA A 277 -19.66 -4.74 3.54
C ALA A 277 -19.25 -6.23 3.62
N GLY A 278 -18.39 -6.61 4.57
CA GLY A 278 -17.92 -7.99 4.77
C GLY A 278 -16.80 -8.42 3.80
N ILE A 279 -16.23 -7.49 3.03
CA ILE A 279 -15.14 -7.80 2.09
C ILE A 279 -13.76 -7.83 2.77
N SER A 280 -13.66 -7.34 4.01
CA SER A 280 -12.50 -7.49 4.91
C SER A 280 -12.94 -7.36 6.37
N THR A 281 -12.22 -7.93 7.33
CA THR A 281 -12.54 -7.82 8.77
C THR A 281 -11.51 -6.94 9.48
N LYS A 282 -11.95 -5.99 10.32
CA LYS A 282 -11.03 -5.21 11.18
C LYS A 282 -10.29 -6.15 12.13
N VAL A 283 -8.96 -6.03 12.20
CA VAL A 283 -8.14 -6.81 13.13
C VAL A 283 -7.50 -5.89 14.17
N ALA A 284 -6.81 -4.84 13.74
CA ALA A 284 -6.15 -3.91 14.64
C ALA A 284 -6.20 -2.47 14.12
N LYS A 285 -6.24 -1.51 15.05
CA LYS A 285 -6.02 -0.09 14.78
C LYS A 285 -4.66 0.32 15.30
N LEU A 286 -3.93 1.06 14.49
CA LEU A 286 -2.58 1.54 14.76
C LEU A 286 -2.61 3.05 14.85
N LYS A 287 -1.93 3.64 15.84
CA LYS A 287 -1.78 5.09 15.97
C LYS A 287 -0.31 5.50 15.81
N PRO A 288 -0.02 6.56 15.04
CA PRO A 288 1.33 7.03 14.84
C PRO A 288 1.93 7.65 16.11
N LEU A 289 3.24 7.48 16.27
CA LEU A 289 4.08 8.17 17.25
C LEU A 289 5.21 8.94 16.57
N GLY A 290 5.69 8.43 15.44
CA GLY A 290 6.73 9.10 14.66
C GLY A 290 6.60 8.82 13.17
N VAL A 291 6.78 9.83 12.33
CA VAL A 291 6.63 9.73 10.87
C VAL A 291 7.89 10.28 10.20
N VAL A 292 8.50 9.48 9.33
CA VAL A 292 9.60 9.89 8.45
C VAL A 292 9.09 9.97 7.02
N LYS A 293 9.18 11.15 6.41
CA LYS A 293 8.77 11.41 5.03
C LYS A 293 9.97 11.84 4.18
N GLY A 294 10.00 11.39 2.92
CA GLY A 294 11.00 11.78 1.93
C GLY A 294 10.62 13.00 1.10
#